data_AF-A0A7R9FBL8-F1
#
_entry.id   AF-A0A7R9FBL8-F1
#
_cell.length_a   1.000
_cell.length_b   1.000
_cell.length_c   1.000
_cell.angle_alpha   90.00
_cell.angle_beta   90.00
_cell.angle_gamma   90.00
#
_symmetry.space_group_name_H-M   'P 1'
#
loop_
_entity.id
_entity.type
_entity.pdbx_description
1 polymer ?
#
loop_
_entity_poly.entity_id
_entity_poly.type
_entity_poly.pdbx_seq_one_letter_code
_entity_poly.pdbx_strand_id
1 'polypeptide(L)' 'MIGDTNLFIHSSEDCVKVAEAEIMIAEVASRGKHRGWEALLLMLRYGCEKLHVGKFEAKISTDNIQSIALFSKLGFQE' A
#
# COMPACT_ATOMS: atom_id res chain seq x y z
N MET A 1 13.10 3.27 13.89
CA MET A 1 11.98 2.99 12.97
C MET A 1 11.73 4.26 12.17
N ILE A 2 11.69 4.20 10.83
CA ILE A 2 11.64 5.39 9.95
C ILE A 2 10.25 5.64 9.34
N GLY A 3 9.32 4.71 9.55
CA GLY A 3 8.04 4.60 8.88
C GLY A 3 7.48 3.19 9.01
N ASP A 4 6.31 2.97 8.42
CA ASP A 4 5.50 1.76 8.53
C ASP A 4 4.57 1.59 7.32
N THR A 5 4.08 0.37 7.12
CA THR A 5 3.05 0.03 6.12
C THR A 5 2.00 -0.84 6.78
N ASN A 6 0.74 -0.65 6.40
CA ASN A 6 -0.40 -1.31 7.02
C ASN A 6 -1.33 -1.90 5.94
N LEU A 7 -2.04 -2.98 6.30
CA LEU A 7 -3.14 -3.54 5.51
C LEU A 7 -4.40 -3.61 6.36
N PHE A 8 -5.43 -2.86 5.95
CA PHE A 8 -6.74 -2.90 6.58
C PHE A 8 -7.68 -3.80 5.78
N ILE A 9 -7.95 -4.99 6.30
CA ILE A 9 -8.71 -6.01 5.60
C ILE A 9 -10.19 -5.88 5.92
N HIS A 10 -11.00 -5.92 4.87
CA HIS A 10 -12.45 -6.02 4.96
C HIS A 10 -12.97 -7.00 3.90
N SER A 11 -14.17 -7.53 4.12
CA SER A 11 -14.82 -8.42 3.15
C SER A 11 -15.79 -7.62 2.29
N SER A 12 -15.77 -7.83 0.97
CA SER A 12 -16.81 -7.32 0.08
C SER A 12 -18.09 -8.19 0.15
N GLU A 13 -19.17 -7.69 -0.45
CA GLU A 13 -20.44 -8.43 -0.58
C GLU A 13 -20.26 -9.79 -1.29
N ASP A 14 -19.28 -9.89 -2.20
CA ASP A 14 -18.92 -11.11 -2.93
C ASP A 14 -18.00 -12.08 -2.14
N CYS A 15 -17.85 -11.88 -0.83
CA CYS A 15 -16.94 -12.64 0.04
C CYS A 15 -15.45 -12.57 -0.37
N VAL A 16 -15.06 -11.59 -1.21
CA VAL A 16 -13.66 -11.35 -1.55
C VAL A 16 -13.02 -10.51 -0.45
N LYS A 17 -11.84 -10.94 0.02
CA LYS A 17 -11.04 -10.12 0.95
C LYS A 17 -10.40 -8.97 0.18
N VAL A 18 -10.79 -7.76 0.55
CA VAL A 18 -10.22 -6.51 0.06
C VAL A 18 -9.31 -5.96 1.16
N ALA A 19 -8.13 -5.46 0.80
CA ALA A 19 -7.23 -4.83 1.74
C ALA A 19 -6.86 -3.42 1.29
N GLU A 20 -7.09 -2.44 2.16
CA GLU A 20 -6.59 -1.09 1.99
C GLU A 20 -5.13 -1.03 2.43
N ALA A 21 -4.25 -0.62 1.53
CA ALA A 21 -2.82 -0.57 1.73
C ALA A 21 -2.34 0.86 1.99
N GLU A 22 -1.65 1.05 3.11
CA GLU A 22 -1.08 2.33 3.51
C GLU A 22 0.44 2.24 3.68
N ILE A 23 1.13 3.34 3.41
CA ILE A 23 2.58 3.48 3.59
C ILE A 23 2.91 4.89 4.08
N MET A 24 3.75 4.99 5.11
CA MET A 24 4.28 6.25 5.61
C MET A 24 5.79 6.15 5.83
N ILE A 25 6.54 7.17 5.39
CA ILE A 25 7.93 7.39 5.78
C ILE A 25 7.99 8.68 6.59
N ALA A 26 8.01 8.52 7.91
CA ALA A 26 8.02 9.63 8.87
C ALA A 26 9.32 10.45 8.75
N GLU A 27 10.46 9.79 8.57
CA GLU A 27 11.75 10.47 8.49
C GLU A 27 12.00 11.05 7.09
N VAL A 28 12.03 12.39 7.00
CA VAL A 28 12.21 13.13 5.73
C VAL A 28 13.52 12.75 5.03
N ALA A 29 14.61 12.59 5.79
CA ALA A 29 15.92 12.20 5.26
C ALA A 29 15.94 10.78 4.65
N SER A 30 14.91 9.98 4.92
CA SER A 30 14.73 8.62 4.41
C SER A 30 13.75 8.53 3.23
N ARG A 31 13.10 9.64 2.83
CA ARG A 31 12.22 9.69 1.65
C ARG A 31 13.02 9.68 0.34
N GLY A 32 12.38 9.27 -0.75
CA GLY A 32 13.02 9.20 -2.08
C GLY A 32 14.09 8.11 -2.25
N LYS A 33 14.30 7.27 -1.23
CA LYS A 33 15.30 6.19 -1.23
C LYS A 33 14.70 4.80 -1.46
N HIS A 34 13.51 4.74 -2.05
CA HIS A 34 12.76 3.50 -2.35
C HIS A 34 12.41 2.57 -1.17
N ARG A 35 12.73 2.94 0.08
CA ARG A 35 12.40 2.12 1.26
C ARG A 35 10.90 1.83 1.42
N GLY A 36 10.05 2.84 1.19
CA GLY A 36 8.60 2.66 1.25
C GLY A 36 8.06 1.77 0.13
N TRP A 37 8.70 1.78 -1.04
CA TRP A 37 8.35 0.93 -2.17
C TRP A 37 8.62 -0.55 -1.87
N GLU A 38 9.82 -0.84 -1.38
CA GLU A 38 10.22 -2.22 -1.01
C GLU A 38 9.34 -2.76 0.12
N ALA A 39 9.09 -1.93 1.15
CA ALA A 39 8.21 -2.30 2.26
C ALA A 39 6.79 -2.62 1.79
N LEU A 40 6.22 -1.79 0.92
CA LEU A 40 4.88 -2.00 0.40
C LEU A 40 4.80 -3.25 -0.49
N LEU A 41 5.79 -3.51 -1.35
CA LEU A 41 5.82 -4.74 -2.16
C LEU A 41 5.82 -6.01 -1.30
N LEU A 42 6.62 -6.03 -0.23
CA LEU A 42 6.64 -7.15 0.72
C LEU A 42 5.29 -7.31 1.42
N MET A 43 4.65 -6.20 1.79
CA MET A 43 3.34 -6.20 2.44
C MET A 43 2.23 -6.69 1.49
N LEU A 44 2.21 -6.24 0.24
CA LEU A 44 1.25 -6.70 -0.78
C LEU A 44 1.43 -8.19 -1.07
N ARG A 45 2.69 -8.65 -1.19
CA ARG A 45 2.99 -10.08 -1.36
C ARG A 45 2.50 -10.91 -0.18
N TYR A 46 2.73 -10.43 1.04
CA TYR A 46 2.23 -11.08 2.25
C TYR A 46 0.69 -11.15 2.27
N GLY A 47 0.02 -10.05 1.91
CA GLY A 47 -1.44 -9.99 1.79
C GLY A 47 -1.99 -11.03 0.80
N CYS A 48 -1.33 -11.20 -0.35
CA CYS A 48 -1.71 -12.17 -1.35
C CYS A 48 -1.45 -13.62 -0.87
N GLU A 49 -0.22 -13.93 -0.46
CA GLU A 49 0.21 -15.31 -0.19
C GLU A 49 -0.31 -15.87 1.14
N LYS A 50 -0.44 -15.02 2.18
CA LYS A 50 -0.72 -15.47 3.55
C LYS A 50 -2.10 -15.07 4.05
N LEU A 51 -2.63 -13.93 3.59
CA LEU A 51 -3.94 -13.45 4.04
C LEU A 51 -5.06 -13.76 3.02
N HIS A 52 -4.68 -14.21 1.82
CA HIS A 52 -5.57 -14.50 0.70
C HIS A 52 -6.41 -13.28 0.30
N VAL A 53 -5.77 -12.11 0.27
CA VAL A 53 -6.37 -10.88 -0.25
C VAL A 53 -6.54 -11.01 -1.77
N GLY A 54 -7.76 -10.81 -2.26
CA GLY A 54 -8.10 -10.88 -3.68
C GLY A 54 -8.04 -9.53 -4.38
N LYS A 55 -8.18 -8.43 -3.64
CA LYS A 55 -8.13 -7.06 -4.18
C LYS A 55 -7.42 -6.13 -3.21
N PHE A 56 -6.58 -5.25 -3.73
CA PHE A 56 -5.95 -4.18 -2.97
C PHE A 56 -6.51 -2.82 -3.38
N GLU A 57 -6.63 -1.94 -2.41
CA GLU A 57 -7.09 -0.56 -2.59
C GLU A 57 -6.13 0.38 -1.85
N ALA A 58 -6.09 1.65 -2.24
CA ALA A 58 -5.33 2.66 -1.53
C ALA A 58 -6.11 3.97 -1.58
N LYS A 59 -6.36 4.59 -0.42
CA LYS A 59 -6.99 5.91 -0.35
C LYS A 59 -5.91 6.96 -0.18
N ILE A 60 -5.79 7.83 -1.18
CA ILE A 60 -4.72 8.82 -1.25
C ILE A 60 -5.36 10.18 -1.53
N SER A 61 -4.99 11.21 -0.77
CA SER A 61 -5.42 12.57 -1.06
C SER A 61 -4.89 13.01 -2.44
N THR A 62 -5.71 13.74 -3.20
CA THR A 62 -5.41 14.14 -4.59
C THR A 62 -4.20 15.07 -4.73
N ASP A 63 -3.82 15.75 -3.65
CA ASP A 63 -2.63 16.60 -3.55
C ASP A 63 -1.35 15.81 -3.21
N ASN A 64 -1.45 14.54 -2.81
CA ASN A 64 -0.31 13.69 -2.50
C ASN A 64 0.26 13.01 -3.75
N ILE A 65 0.86 13.82 -4.62
CA ILE A 65 1.48 13.42 -5.89
C ILE A 65 2.51 12.30 -5.71
N GLN A 66 3.22 12.28 -4.58
CA GLN A 66 4.26 11.29 -4.27
C GLN A 66 3.68 9.89 -4.08
N SER A 67 2.63 9.77 -3.26
CA SER A 67 1.93 8.50 -3.05
C SER A 67 1.19 8.07 -4.32
N ILE A 68 0.53 8.99 -5.04
CA ILE A 68 -0.14 8.68 -6.31
C ILE A 68 0.85 8.09 -7.31
N ALA A 69 2.00 8.73 -7.51
CA ALA A 69 3.04 8.22 -8.41
C ALA A 69 3.61 6.86 -7.96
N LEU A 70 3.71 6.62 -6.65
CA LEU A 70 4.15 5.35 -6.09
C LEU A 70 3.16 4.23 -6.39
N PHE A 71 1.88 4.41 -6.10
CA PHE A 71 0.86 3.38 -6.32
C PHE A 71 0.56 3.15 -7.81
N SER A 72 0.57 4.21 -8.62
CA SER A 72 0.43 4.10 -10.08
C SER A 72 1.53 3.23 -10.69
N LYS A 73 2.79 3.39 -10.24
CA LYS A 73 3.92 2.54 -10.67
C LYS A 73 3.78 1.08 -10.22
N LEU A 74 3.05 0.80 -9.15
CA LEU A 74 2.72 -0.55 -8.70
C LEU A 74 1.55 -1.19 -9.48
N GLY A 75 0.96 -0.46 -10.43
CA GLY A 75 -0.16 -0.93 -11.24
C GLY A 75 -1.54 -0.66 -10.63
N PHE A 76 -1.64 0.15 -9.57
CA PHE A 76 -2.93 0.61 -9.07
C PHE A 76 -3.55 1.59 -10.07
N GLN A 77 -4.88 1.55 -10.16
CA GLN A 77 -5.69 2.37 -11.05
C GLN A 77 -6.74 3.11 -10.21
N GLU A 78 -7.03 4.35 -10.62
CA GLU A 78 -8.09 5.19 -10.02
C GLU A 78 -9.48 4.72 -10.46
#